data_AF-A0AB34VE57-F1
#
_entry.id   AF-A0AB34VE57-F1
#
_cell.length_a   1.000
_cell.length_b   1.000
_cell.length_c   1.000
_cell.angle_alpha   90.00
_cell.angle_beta   90.00
_cell.angle_gamma   90.00
#
_symmetry.space_group_name_H-M   'P 1'
#
loop_
_entity.id
_entity.type
_entity.pdbx_description
1 polymer ?
#
loop_
_entity_poly.entity_id
_entity_poly.type
_entity_poly.pdbx_seq_one_letter_code
_entity_poly.pdbx_strand_id
1 'polypeptide(L)'
;MQQSTSDLAIIEFFRSEGDHLAKETELLGRVIRNIVSDEKRVTNKAIILYLIAELECTYDATQTELLRNTLEIVVGRTPDDAGI
;
A
#
# COMPACT_ATOMS: atom_id res chain seq x y z
N MET A 1 16.38 -9.67 15.93
CA MET A 1 16.24 -8.49 15.05
C MET A 1 15.71 -8.95 13.69
N GLN A 2 14.41 -9.26 13.58
CA GLN A 2 13.78 -9.53 12.27
C GLN A 2 13.34 -8.19 11.70
N GLN A 3 14.23 -7.51 10.97
CA GLN A 3 13.84 -6.37 10.16
C GLN A 3 13.08 -6.90 8.94
N SER A 4 11.75 -6.74 9.02
CA SER A 4 10.76 -6.68 7.96
C SER A 4 11.22 -6.95 6.52
N THR A 5 11.16 -8.21 6.09
CA THR A 5 11.25 -8.58 4.67
C THR A 5 9.94 -8.31 3.91
N SER A 6 8.81 -8.20 4.63
CA SER A 6 7.47 -8.06 4.05
C SER A 6 7.22 -6.71 3.38
N ASP A 7 7.80 -5.63 3.92
CA ASP A 7 7.60 -4.26 3.41
C ASP A 7 8.33 -4.03 2.07
N LEU A 8 9.44 -4.73 1.85
CA LEU A 8 10.16 -4.67 0.57
C LEU A 8 9.46 -5.53 -0.48
N ALA A 9 8.94 -6.69 -0.08
CA ALA A 9 8.32 -7.66 -0.98
C ALA A 9 7.11 -7.09 -1.73
N ILE A 10 6.32 -6.23 -1.06
CA ILE A 10 5.17 -5.59 -1.71
C ILE A 10 5.60 -4.55 -2.75
N ILE A 11 6.64 -3.78 -2.46
CA ILE A 11 7.18 -2.78 -3.40
C ILE A 11 7.78 -3.48 -4.62
N GLU A 12 8.51 -4.58 -4.41
CA GLU A 12 9.05 -5.39 -5.50
C GLU A 12 7.96 -6.03 -6.34
N PHE A 13 6.86 -6.49 -5.72
CA PHE A 13 5.74 -7.05 -6.46
C PHE A 13 5.12 -6.02 -7.41
N PHE A 14 4.77 -4.83 -6.91
CA PHE A 14 4.19 -3.77 -7.73
C PHE A 14 5.11 -3.39 -8.90
N ARG A 15 6.43 -3.34 -8.64
CA ARG A 15 7.43 -3.10 -9.70
C ARG A 15 7.50 -4.26 -10.71
N SER A 16 7.34 -5.51 -10.28
CA SER A 16 7.41 -6.70 -11.13
C SER A 16 6.22 -6.82 -12.08
N GLU A 17 5.05 -6.31 -11.70
CA GLU A 17 3.84 -6.36 -12.54
C GLU A 17 3.89 -5.33 -13.69
N GLY A 18 4.87 -4.41 -13.68
CA GLY A 18 5.14 -3.49 -14.78
C GLY A 18 3.94 -2.61 -15.13
N ASP A 19 3.57 -2.60 -16.42
CA ASP A 19 2.47 -1.78 -16.93
C ASP A 19 1.09 -2.16 -16.37
N HIS A 20 0.90 -3.40 -15.90
CA HIS A 20 -0.40 -3.87 -15.42
C HIS A 20 -0.85 -3.17 -14.13
N LEU A 21 0.11 -2.81 -13.27
CA LEU A 21 -0.14 -2.10 -12.02
C LEU A 21 0.50 -0.71 -12.02
N ALA A 22 0.65 -0.08 -13.19
CA ALA A 22 1.37 1.20 -13.29
C ALA A 22 0.73 2.29 -12.43
N LYS A 23 -0.61 2.37 -12.41
CA LYS A 23 -1.36 3.38 -11.64
C LYS A 23 -1.27 3.11 -10.15
N GLU A 24 -1.43 1.85 -9.75
CA GLU A 24 -1.36 1.37 -8.38
C GLU A 24 0.07 1.55 -7.83
N THR A 25 1.09 1.34 -8.66
CA THR A 25 2.51 1.57 -8.32
C THR A 25 2.80 3.06 -8.11
N GLU A 26 2.27 3.93 -8.95
CA GLU A 26 2.41 5.37 -8.79
C GLU A 26 1.72 5.86 -7.50
N LEU A 27 0.51 5.35 -7.24
CA LEU A 27 -0.23 5.61 -6.01
C LEU A 27 0.53 5.11 -4.79
N LEU A 28 1.02 3.87 -4.79
CA LEU A 28 1.81 3.31 -3.70
C LEU A 28 3.07 4.15 -3.43
N GLY A 29 3.73 4.63 -4.48
CA GLY A 29 4.85 5.56 -4.36
C GLY A 29 4.47 6.89 -3.68
N ARG A 30 3.29 7.43 -3.97
CA ARG A 30 2.76 8.62 -3.26
C ARG A 30 2.49 8.32 -1.78
N VAL A 31 1.80 7.22 -1.49
CA VAL A 31 1.49 6.77 -0.13
C VAL A 31 2.75 6.62 0.71
N ILE A 32 3.76 5.94 0.17
CA ILE A 32 5.05 5.74 0.85
C ILE A 32 5.72 7.09 1.16
N ARG A 33 5.76 8.01 0.19
CA ARG A 33 6.34 9.35 0.42
C ARG A 33 5.60 10.13 1.51
N ASN A 34 4.28 10.03 1.56
CA ASN A 34 3.48 10.68 2.59
C ASN A 34 3.73 10.08 3.98
N ILE A 35 3.82 8.75 4.08
CA ILE A 35 4.16 8.06 5.35
C ILE A 35 5.56 8.44 5.84
N VAL A 36 6.55 8.48 4.93
CA VAL A 36 7.93 8.89 5.26
C VAL A 36 7.98 10.34 5.73
N SER A 37 7.20 11.23 5.10
CA SER A 37 7.14 12.65 5.48
C SER A 37 6.52 12.88 6.85
N ASP A 38 5.67 11.96 7.32
CA ASP A 38 5.05 11.96 8.64
C ASP A 38 5.95 11.33 9.73
N GLU A 39 7.26 11.14 9.44
CA GLU A 39 8.27 10.46 10.27
C GLU A 39 7.88 9.02 10.70
N LYS A 40 6.91 8.41 10.01
CA LYS A 40 6.44 7.06 10.30
C LYS A 40 7.28 6.04 9.54
N ARG A 41 7.54 4.90 10.20
CA ARG A 41 8.10 3.73 9.52
C ARG A 41 7.10 3.23 8.48
N VAL A 42 7.57 3.10 7.25
CA VAL A 42 6.81 2.46 6.16
C VAL A 42 6.68 0.99 6.50
N THR A 43 5.46 0.59 6.83
CA THR A 43 5.10 -0.80 7.10
C THR A 43 3.83 -1.14 6.32
N ASN A 44 3.59 -2.41 6.02
CA ASN A 44 2.32 -2.85 5.41
C ASN A 44 1.10 -2.32 6.18
N LYS A 45 1.14 -2.34 7.52
CA LYS A 45 0.10 -1.76 8.37
C LYS A 45 -0.07 -0.25 8.15
N ALA A 46 1.02 0.51 8.07
CA ALA A 46 0.97 1.95 7.81
C ALA A 46 0.38 2.26 6.42
N ILE A 47 0.74 1.48 5.40
CA ILE A 47 0.21 1.60 4.04
C ILE A 47 -1.30 1.32 4.03
N ILE A 48 -1.73 0.22 4.65
CA ILE A 48 -3.16 -0.15 4.74
C ILE A 48 -3.97 0.95 5.43
N LEU A 49 -3.52 1.43 6.60
CA LEU A 49 -4.22 2.49 7.33
C LEU A 49 -4.29 3.79 6.54
N TYR A 50 -3.21 4.14 5.83
CA TYR A 50 -3.21 5.32 4.97
C TYR A 50 -4.22 5.19 3.83
N LEU A 51 -4.23 4.06 3.13
CA LEU A 51 -5.16 3.81 2.01
C LEU A 51 -6.63 3.83 2.47
N ILE A 52 -6.93 3.29 3.66
CA ILE A 52 -8.28 3.36 4.26
C ILE A 52 -8.67 4.82 4.53
N ALA A 53 -7.80 5.59 5.18
CA ALA A 53 -8.08 7.00 5.47
C ALA A 53 -8.29 7.83 4.20
N GLU A 54 -7.53 7.54 3.14
CA GLU A 54 -7.66 8.21 1.85
C GLU A 54 -8.97 7.81 1.13
N LEU A 55 -9.40 6.54 1.25
CA LEU A 55 -10.71 6.07 0.76
C LEU A 55 -11.88 6.77 1.45
N GLU A 56 -11.79 7.01 2.76
CA GLU A 56 -12.84 7.70 3.52
C GLU A 56 -12.98 9.19 3.12
N CYS A 57 -11.93 9.78 2.55
CA CYS A 57 -11.90 11.17 2.12
C CYS A 57 -12.06 11.36 0.60
N THR A 58 -12.15 10.28 -0.18
CA THR A 58 -12.22 10.32 -1.64
C THR A 58 -13.64 10.14 -2.14
N TYR A 59 -14.11 11.07 -2.97
CA TYR A 59 -15.47 11.04 -3.56
C TYR A 59 -15.46 10.81 -5.08
N ASP A 60 -14.28 10.85 -5.71
CA ASP A 60 -14.13 10.52 -7.12
C ASP A 60 -14.16 9.00 -7.30
N ALA A 61 -15.07 8.50 -8.14
CA ALA A 61 -15.27 7.07 -8.33
C ALA A 61 -14.04 6.37 -8.92
N THR A 62 -13.29 7.06 -9.80
CA THR A 62 -12.10 6.50 -10.45
C THR A 62 -10.94 6.37 -9.46
N GLN A 63 -10.70 7.39 -8.65
CA GLN A 63 -9.70 7.35 -7.58
C GLN A 63 -10.09 6.35 -6.49
N THR A 64 -11.37 6.28 -6.15
CA THR A 64 -11.89 5.31 -5.19
C THR A 64 -11.66 3.87 -5.66
N GLU A 65 -11.88 3.57 -6.95
CA GLU A 65 -11.60 2.25 -7.52
C GLU A 65 -10.09 1.94 -7.47
N LEU A 66 -9.24 2.89 -7.86
CA LEU A 66 -7.78 2.72 -7.82
C LEU A 66 -7.28 2.46 -6.40
N LEU A 67 -7.78 3.20 -5.42
CA LEU A 67 -7.46 3.04 -4.01
C LEU A 67 -7.92 1.67 -3.47
N ARG A 68 -9.14 1.23 -3.83
CA ARG A 68 -9.65 -0.11 -3.44
C ARG A 68 -8.79 -1.22 -4.03
N ASN A 69 -8.46 -1.15 -5.32
CA ASN A 69 -7.62 -2.15 -5.98
C ASN A 69 -6.22 -2.22 -5.33
N THR A 70 -5.62 -1.05 -5.09
CA THR A 70 -4.31 -0.97 -4.42
C THR A 70 -4.38 -1.57 -3.02
N LEU A 71 -5.41 -1.24 -2.25
CA LEU A 71 -5.61 -1.76 -0.90
C LEU A 71 -5.82 -3.28 -0.90
N GLU A 72 -6.62 -3.81 -1.83
CA GLU A 72 -6.87 -5.25 -1.96
C GLU A 72 -5.58 -6.03 -2.21
N ILE A 73 -4.74 -5.54 -3.13
CA ILE A 73 -3.43 -6.15 -3.42
C ILE A 73 -2.55 -6.12 -2.17
N VAL A 74 -2.53 -4.98 -1.46
CA VAL A 74 -1.69 -4.81 -0.26
C VAL A 74 -2.13 -5.75 0.86
N VAL A 75 -3.43 -5.84 1.11
CA VAL A 75 -3.99 -6.75 2.12
C VAL A 75 -3.75 -8.21 1.71
N GLY A 76 -4.02 -8.59 0.46
CA GLY A 76 -3.83 -9.97 -0.02
C GLY A 76 -2.37 -10.44 -0.04
N ARG A 77 -1.40 -9.53 0.08
CA ARG A 77 0.03 -9.83 0.20
C ARG A 77 0.61 -9.57 1.58
N THR A 78 -0.15 -8.93 2.45
CA THR A 78 0.23 -8.83 3.86
C THR A 78 -0.12 -10.18 4.46
N PRO A 79 0.86 -10.96 4.97
CA PRO A 79 0.51 -12.17 5.70
C PRO A 79 -0.45 -11.73 6.79
N ASP A 80 -1.64 -12.33 6.85
CA ASP A 80 -2.54 -12.18 7.99
C ASP A 80 -1.66 -12.30 9.22
N ASP A 81 -1.58 -11.24 10.02
CA ASP A 81 -1.15 -11.35 11.40
C ASP A 81 -2.27 -12.13 12.10
N ALA A 82 -2.42 -13.40 11.71
CA ALA A 82 -3.17 -14.39 12.42
C ALA A 82 -2.41 -14.49 13.73
N GLY A 83 -2.88 -13.72 14.71
CA GLY A 83 -2.26 -13.67 16.03
C GLY A 83 -1.96 -15.07 16.52
N ILE A 84 -0.66 -15.38 16.55
CA ILE A 84 -0.05 -16.46 17.32
C ILE A 84 1.19 -15.90 18.00
#